data_AF-A0A919NDI9-F1
#
_entry.id   AF-A0A919NDI9-F1
#
_cell.length_a   1.000
_cell.length_b   1.000
_cell.length_c   1.000
_cell.angle_alpha   90.00
_cell.angle_beta   90.00
_cell.angle_gamma   90.00
#
_symmetry.space_group_name_H-M   'P 1'
#
loop_
_entity.id
_entity.type
_entity.pdbx_description
1 polymer ?
#
loop_
_entity_poly.entity_id
_entity_poly.type
_entity_poly.pdbx_seq_one_letter_code
_entity_poly.pdbx_strand_id
1 'polypeptide(L)'
;MSAIEEVIAALQAVVDELNDTSNAAASATAKADDAMSQAVVLGATATVAGLSAVKESIEKLSQQVQGTLDIANDMITQAHAVADGT
;
A
#
# COMPACT_ATOMS: atom_id res chain seq x y z
N MET A 1 -26.62 15.88 1.77
CA MET A 1 -25.37 15.28 2.24
C MET A 1 -24.70 16.33 3.11
N SER A 2 -24.37 15.98 4.35
CA SER A 2 -23.63 16.88 5.25
C SER A 2 -22.18 16.96 4.80
N ALA A 3 -21.50 18.08 5.05
CA ALA A 3 -20.07 18.22 4.76
C ALA A 3 -19.23 17.08 5.39
N ILE A 4 -19.69 16.52 6.51
CA ILE A 4 -19.00 15.39 7.15
C ILE A 4 -19.16 14.06 6.40
N GLU A 5 -20.32 13.83 5.78
CA GLU A 5 -20.56 12.66 4.93
C GLU A 5 -19.72 12.73 3.66
N GLU A 6 -19.51 13.94 3.11
CA GLU A 6 -18.61 14.16 1.97
C GLU A 6 -17.15 13.87 2.32
N VAL A 7 -16.70 14.27 3.52
CA VAL A 7 -15.35 13.95 4.02
C VAL A 7 -15.18 12.45 4.22
N ILE A 8 -16.16 11.77 4.81
CA ILE A 8 -16.12 10.30 4.99
C ILE A 8 -16.01 9.60 3.63
N ALA A 9 -16.82 10.01 2.65
CA ALA A 9 -16.78 9.45 1.30
C ALA A 9 -15.42 9.67 0.61
N ALA A 10 -14.82 10.86 0.77
CA ALA A 10 -13.49 11.16 0.25
C ALA A 10 -12.41 10.29 0.90
N LEU A 11 -12.48 10.08 2.23
CA LEU A 11 -11.54 9.23 2.95
C LEU A 11 -11.68 7.75 2.56
N GLN A 12 -12.91 7.26 2.32
CA GLN A 12 -13.15 5.92 1.81
C GLN A 12 -12.54 5.72 0.43
N ALA A 13 -12.67 6.69 -0.47
CA ALA A 13 -12.01 6.64 -1.78
C ALA A 13 -10.46 6.59 -1.66
N VAL A 14 -9.89 7.30 -0.68
CA VAL A 14 -8.45 7.22 -0.37
C VAL A 14 -8.08 5.82 0.14
N VAL A 15 -8.88 5.22 1.03
CA VAL A 15 -8.66 3.86 1.52
C VAL A 15 -8.68 2.84 0.38
N ASP A 16 -9.62 2.96 -0.56
CA ASP A 16 -9.71 2.07 -1.72
C ASP A 16 -8.45 2.17 -2.60
N GLU A 17 -7.98 3.38 -2.91
CA GLU A 17 -6.76 3.60 -3.69
C GLU A 17 -5.49 3.05 -2.98
N LEU A 18 -5.43 3.19 -1.65
CA LEU A 18 -4.34 2.64 -0.85
C LEU A 18 -4.36 1.11 -0.83
N ASN A 19 -5.54 0.49 -0.77
CA ASN A 19 -5.68 -0.95 -0.89
C ASN A 19 -5.23 -1.46 -2.26
N ASP A 20 -5.61 -0.77 -3.35
CA ASP A 20 -5.14 -1.09 -4.70
C ASP A 20 -3.62 -0.97 -4.83
N THR A 21 -3.04 0.08 -4.23
CA THR A 21 -1.59 0.26 -4.17
C THR A 21 -0.92 -0.88 -3.40
N SER A 22 -1.47 -1.30 -2.27
CA SER A 22 -0.98 -2.43 -1.48
C SER A 22 -1.00 -3.74 -2.28
N ASN A 23 -2.10 -4.00 -2.99
CA ASN A 23 -2.24 -5.16 -3.88
C ASN A 23 -1.24 -5.13 -5.04
N ALA A 24 -1.01 -3.96 -5.64
CA ALA A 24 -0.02 -3.78 -6.70
C ALA A 24 1.40 -4.03 -6.18
N ALA A 25 1.73 -3.54 -4.98
CA ALA A 25 3.02 -3.79 -4.33
C ALA A 25 3.23 -5.30 -4.06
N ALA A 26 2.21 -6.00 -3.55
CA ALA A 26 2.29 -7.46 -3.34
C ALA A 26 2.55 -8.21 -4.66
N SER A 27 1.87 -7.83 -5.75
CA SER A 27 2.11 -8.38 -7.09
C SER A 27 3.53 -8.09 -7.58
N ALA A 28 4.04 -6.89 -7.36
CA ALA A 28 5.39 -6.49 -7.74
C ALA A 28 6.46 -7.29 -6.97
N THR A 29 6.25 -7.54 -5.68
CA THR A 29 7.14 -8.40 -4.87
C THR A 29 7.21 -9.81 -5.43
N ALA A 30 6.07 -10.42 -5.75
CA ALA A 30 6.04 -11.76 -6.35
C ALA A 30 6.80 -11.82 -7.70
N LYS A 31 6.66 -10.79 -8.54
CA LYS A 31 7.39 -10.68 -9.80
C LYS A 31 8.90 -10.50 -9.59
N ALA A 32 9.30 -9.71 -8.58
CA ALA A 32 10.71 -9.55 -8.23
C ALA A 32 11.32 -10.87 -7.74
N ASP A 33 10.59 -11.66 -6.95
CA ASP A 33 11.01 -12.98 -6.49
C ASP A 33 11.17 -13.98 -7.64
N ASP A 34 10.23 -14.01 -8.59
CA ASP A 34 10.33 -14.86 -9.78
C ASP A 34 11.53 -14.47 -10.66
N ALA A 35 11.69 -13.18 -10.93
CA ALA A 35 12.85 -12.66 -11.67
C ALA A 35 14.17 -12.97 -10.95
N MET A 36 14.18 -12.93 -9.61
CA MET A 36 15.37 -13.24 -8.81
C MET A 36 15.71 -14.73 -8.91
N SER A 37 14.72 -15.61 -8.83
CA SER A 37 14.90 -17.06 -9.02
C SER A 37 15.52 -17.37 -10.39
N GLN A 38 15.01 -16.75 -11.45
CA GLN A 38 15.56 -16.90 -12.80
C GLN A 38 17.00 -16.36 -12.90
N ALA A 39 17.28 -15.20 -12.30
CA ALA A 39 18.62 -14.62 -12.29
C ALA A 39 19.64 -15.50 -11.53
N VAL A 40 19.22 -16.16 -10.45
CA VAL A 40 20.05 -17.14 -9.72
C VAL A 40 20.39 -18.34 -10.60
N VAL A 41 19.40 -18.91 -11.30
CA VAL A 41 19.61 -20.05 -12.23
C VAL A 41 20.60 -19.68 -13.34
N LEU A 42 20.54 -18.43 -13.82
CA LEU A 42 21.45 -17.92 -14.86
C LEU A 42 22.82 -17.48 -14.33
N GLY A 43 23.07 -17.53 -13.01
CA GLY A 43 24.32 -17.07 -12.39
C GLY A 43 24.52 -15.55 -12.45
N ALA A 44 23.45 -14.77 -12.68
CA ALA A 44 23.49 -13.32 -12.85
C ALA A 44 23.50 -12.59 -11.49
N THR A 45 24.59 -12.70 -10.74
CA THR A 45 24.72 -12.19 -9.36
C THR A 45 24.43 -10.70 -9.21
N ALA A 46 24.87 -9.87 -10.17
CA ALA A 46 24.57 -8.43 -10.16
C ALA A 46 23.07 -8.15 -10.31
N THR A 47 22.37 -8.92 -11.14
CA THR A 47 20.92 -8.82 -11.33
C THR A 47 20.17 -9.23 -10.07
N VAL A 48 20.62 -10.29 -9.38
CA VAL A 48 20.05 -10.71 -8.09
C VAL A 48 20.16 -9.60 -7.05
N ALA A 49 21.33 -8.97 -6.93
CA ALA A 49 21.53 -7.87 -5.98
C ALA A 49 20.61 -6.67 -6.30
N GLY A 50 20.48 -6.31 -7.57
CA GLY A 50 19.57 -5.24 -8.01
C GLY A 50 18.11 -5.57 -7.69
N LEU A 51 17.65 -6.79 -7.98
CA LEU A 51 16.30 -7.24 -7.68
C LEU A 51 16.00 -7.29 -6.17
N SER A 52 17.00 -7.63 -5.35
CA SER A 52 16.88 -7.59 -3.89
C SER A 52 16.65 -6.17 -3.37
N ALA A 53 17.37 -5.19 -3.92
CA ALA A 53 17.18 -3.78 -3.55
C ALA A 53 15.81 -3.24 -3.99
N VAL A 54 15.32 -3.68 -5.17
CA VAL A 54 13.96 -3.38 -5.63
C VAL A 54 12.92 -3.97 -4.68
N LYS A 55 13.06 -5.24 -4.28
CA LYS A 55 12.17 -5.89 -3.32
C LYS A 55 12.11 -5.15 -1.99
N GLU A 56 13.26 -4.80 -1.42
CA GLU A 56 13.32 -4.03 -0.17
C GLU A 56 12.60 -2.68 -0.29
N SER A 57 12.70 -2.03 -1.46
CA SER A 57 12.00 -0.76 -1.71
C SER A 57 10.47 -0.96 -1.80
N ILE A 58 10.00 -2.06 -2.39
CA ILE A 58 8.58 -2.41 -2.43
C ILE A 58 8.07 -2.71 -1.03
N GLU A 59 8.82 -3.46 -0.21
CA GLU A 59 8.45 -3.75 1.17
C GLU A 59 8.34 -2.48 2.03
N LYS A 60 9.25 -1.51 1.85
CA LYS A 60 9.16 -0.18 2.49
C LYS A 60 7.93 0.59 2.04
N LEU A 61 7.61 0.55 0.75
CA LEU A 61 6.39 1.16 0.22
C LEU A 61 5.14 0.53 0.85
N SER A 62 5.06 -0.80 0.92
CA SER A 62 3.94 -1.50 1.57
C SER A 62 3.77 -1.09 3.04
N GLN A 63 4.86 -0.93 3.79
CA GLN A 63 4.79 -0.45 5.17
C GLN A 63 4.26 0.99 5.28
N GLN A 64 4.66 1.88 4.37
CA GLN A 64 4.17 3.26 4.32
C GLN A 64 2.69 3.33 3.95
N VAL A 65 2.25 2.51 2.99
CA VAL A 65 0.84 2.40 2.59
C VAL A 65 0.01 1.91 3.78
N GLN A 66 0.49 0.90 4.52
CA GLN A 66 -0.21 0.43 5.72
C GLN A 66 -0.36 1.53 6.77
N GLY A 67 0.70 2.27 7.08
CA GLY A 67 0.61 3.39 8.02
C GLY A 67 -0.35 4.48 7.55
N THR A 68 -0.47 4.70 6.24
CA THR A 68 -1.43 5.66 5.67
C THR A 68 -2.86 5.16 5.76
N LEU A 69 -3.10 3.85 5.54
CA LEU A 69 -4.41 3.22 5.74
C LEU A 69 -4.90 3.36 7.17
N ASP A 70 -4.01 3.12 8.14
CA ASP A 70 -4.34 3.24 9.56
C ASP A 70 -4.79 4.68 9.89
N ILE A 71 -4.05 5.68 9.40
CA ILE A 71 -4.40 7.10 9.54
C ILE A 71 -5.75 7.43 8.89
N ALA A 72 -6.01 6.94 7.68
CA ALA A 72 -7.27 7.17 6.97
C ALA A 72 -8.47 6.57 7.72
N ASN A 73 -8.32 5.34 8.24
CA ASN A 73 -9.35 4.66 9.03
C ASN A 73 -9.63 5.36 10.37
N ASP A 74 -8.59 5.85 11.03
CA ASP A 74 -8.73 6.64 12.26
C ASP A 74 -9.50 7.95 11.99
N MET A 75 -9.20 8.63 10.87
CA MET A 75 -9.92 9.85 10.47
C MET A 75 -11.38 9.56 10.11
N ILE A 76 -11.68 8.45 9.44
CA ILE A 76 -13.07 8.01 9.17
C ILE A 76 -13.81 7.79 10.48
N THR A 77 -13.19 7.10 11.43
CA THR A 77 -13.78 6.83 12.75
C THR A 77 -14.09 8.12 13.50
N GLN A 78 -13.16 9.09 13.49
CA GLN A 78 -13.36 10.41 14.10
C GLN A 78 -14.48 11.20 13.40
N ALA A 79 -14.54 11.16 12.07
CA ALA A 79 -15.58 11.84 11.31
C ALA A 79 -16.97 11.27 11.61
N HIS A 80 -17.11 9.93 11.73
CA HIS A 80 -18.35 9.30 12.18
C HIS A 80 -18.74 9.72 13.59
N ALA A 81 -17.80 9.72 14.54
CA ALA A 81 -18.07 10.13 15.91
C ALA A 81 -18.56 11.58 16.02
N VAL A 82 -18.04 12.48 15.17
CA VAL A 82 -18.52 13.86 15.08
C VAL A 82 -19.91 13.91 14.45
N ALA A 83 -20.16 13.15 13.39
CA ALA A 83 -21.46 13.11 12.72
C ALA A 83 -22.58 12.60 13.64
N ASP A 84 -22.31 11.59 14.46
CA ASP A 84 -23.27 11.02 15.42
C ASP A 84 -23.52 11.92 16.65
N GLY A 85 -22.60 12.86 16.91
CA GLY A 85 -22.67 13.81 18.03
C GLY A 85 -23.31 15.16 17.68
N THR A 86 -23.66 15.39 16.41
CA THR A 86 -24.31 16.61 15.88
C THR A 86 -25.74 16.35 15.46
#